data_AF-A0A438M2F7-F1
#
_entry.id   AF-A0A438M2F7-F1
#
_cell.length_a   1.000
_cell.length_b   1.000
_cell.length_c   1.000
_cell.angle_alpha   90.00
_cell.angle_beta   90.00
_cell.angle_gamma   90.00
#
_symmetry.space_group_name_H-M   'P 1'
#
loop_
_entity.id
_entity.type
_entity.pdbx_description
1 polymer ?
#
loop_
_entity_poly.entity_id
_entity_poly.type
_entity_poly.pdbx_seq_one_letter_code
_entity_poly.pdbx_strand_id
1 'polypeptide(L)' 'MRKVRAVLVSAVMVLGVSLTIGATPAHAERLVGVFRDYSECQRIGSHGVTQGWWDSYSCKWEGRYRYYFLYA' A
#
# COMPACT_ATOMS: atom_id res chain seq x y z
N MET A 1 54.20 -5.00 20.37
CA MET A 1 53.30 -5.21 19.20
C MET A 1 52.18 -6.16 19.58
N ARG A 2 51.00 -6.05 18.94
CA ARG A 2 49.77 -6.88 19.08
C ARG A 2 48.65 -6.34 19.98
N LYS A 3 48.11 -5.15 19.65
CA LYS A 3 46.78 -4.67 20.08
C LYS A 3 45.93 -4.21 18.88
N VAL A 4 45.93 -4.97 17.78
CA VAL A 4 45.28 -4.56 16.52
C VAL A 4 44.10 -5.49 16.14
N ARG A 5 43.68 -6.42 17.00
CA ARG A 5 42.62 -7.39 16.64
C ARG A 5 41.20 -7.04 17.10
N ALA A 6 41.00 -5.97 17.85
CA ALA A 6 39.70 -5.71 18.49
C ALA A 6 38.79 -4.68 17.78
N VAL A 7 39.17 -4.16 16.61
CA VAL A 7 38.45 -3.01 15.99
C VAL A 7 37.67 -3.39 14.73
N LEU A 8 37.66 -4.66 14.30
CA LEU A 8 37.03 -5.05 13.04
C LEU A 8 35.59 -5.60 13.15
N VAL A 9 35.05 -5.79 14.35
CA VAL A 9 33.72 -6.43 14.51
C VAL A 9 32.55 -5.43 14.35
N SER A 10 32.79 -4.12 14.45
CA SER A 10 31.71 -3.12 14.47
C SER A 10 31.30 -2.55 13.11
N ALA A 11 32.03 -2.85 12.02
CA ALA A 11 31.76 -2.22 10.73
C ALA A 11 30.64 -2.89 9.91
N VAL A 12 30.22 -4.11 10.25
CA VAL A 12 29.28 -4.89 9.40
C VAL A 12 27.81 -4.61 9.73
N MET A 13 27.47 -4.15 10.94
CA MET A 13 26.04 -3.92 11.29
C MET A 13 25.43 -2.68 10.63
N VAL A 14 26.24 -1.73 10.16
CA VAL A 14 25.72 -0.47 9.60
C VAL A 14 25.29 -0.61 8.14
N LEU A 15 25.76 -1.64 7.42
CA LEU A 15 25.41 -1.85 6.01
C LEU A 15 24.07 -2.57 5.79
N GLY A 16 23.46 -3.14 6.83
CA GLY A 16 22.19 -3.86 6.70
C GLY A 16 20.93 -2.98 6.64
N VAL A 17 21.02 -1.70 7.00
CA VAL A 17 19.85 -0.83 7.20
C VAL A 17 19.43 -0.08 5.91
N SER A 18 20.24 -0.08 4.87
CA SER A 18 20.05 0.82 3.72
C SER A 18 19.18 0.26 2.58
N LEU A 19 18.68 -0.97 2.67
CA LEU A 19 17.97 -1.62 1.54
C LEU A 19 16.44 -1.41 1.52
N THR A 20 15.87 -0.71 2.51
CA THR A 20 14.41 -0.46 2.54
C THR A 20 14.02 0.96 2.14
N ILE A 21 14.99 1.85 1.89
CA ILE A 21 14.74 3.24 1.49
C ILE A 21 14.50 3.29 -0.02
N GLY A 22 13.33 2.85 -0.47
CA GLY A 22 13.00 2.91 -1.90
C GLY A 22 11.85 1.99 -2.33
N ALA A 23 11.37 1.11 -1.45
CA ALA A 23 10.10 0.47 -1.68
C ALA A 23 8.99 1.50 -1.44
N THR A 24 8.64 2.26 -2.48
CA THR A 24 7.29 2.84 -2.55
C THR A 24 6.33 1.68 -2.25
N PRO A 25 5.40 1.81 -1.29
CA PRO A 25 4.45 0.75 -1.02
C PRO A 25 3.84 0.37 -2.37
N ALA A 26 3.97 -0.90 -2.77
CA ALA A 26 3.18 -1.40 -3.88
C ALA A 26 1.74 -1.09 -3.48
N HIS A 27 1.11 -0.14 -4.17
CA HIS A 27 -0.22 0.35 -3.87
C HIS A 27 -1.19 -0.81 -4.12
N ALA A 28 -1.29 -1.71 -3.15
CA ALA A 28 -2.23 -2.80 -3.16
C ALA A 28 -3.59 -2.16 -2.92
N GLU A 29 -4.38 -2.10 -4.00
CA GLU A 29 -5.77 -1.64 -3.99
C GLU A 29 -6.50 -2.17 -2.75
N ARG A 30 -6.88 -1.27 -1.85
CA ARG A 30 -7.54 -1.57 -0.57
C ARG A 30 -9.04 -1.55 -0.78
N LEU A 31 -9.75 -2.49 -0.15
CA LEU A 31 -11.21 -2.42 -0.07
C LEU A 31 -11.63 -1.26 0.83
N VAL A 32 -12.34 -0.27 0.28
CA VAL A 32 -12.78 0.95 1.00
C VAL A 32 -14.30 1.06 1.12
N GLY A 33 -15.07 0.23 0.42
CA GLY A 33 -16.52 0.23 0.53
C GLY A 33 -17.21 -0.93 -0.19
N VAL A 34 -18.47 -1.17 0.17
CA VAL A 34 -19.32 -2.20 -0.42
C VAL A 34 -20.71 -1.59 -0.69
N PHE A 35 -21.18 -1.68 -1.92
CA PHE A 35 -22.37 -0.97 -2.41
C PHE A 35 -23.28 -1.90 -3.18
N ARG A 36 -24.59 -1.70 -3.07
CA ARG A 36 -25.55 -2.53 -3.81
C ARG A 36 -25.63 -2.13 -5.28
N ASP A 37 -25.59 -0.82 -5.53
CA ASP A 37 -25.78 -0.25 -6.85
C ASP A 37 -24.45 0.22 -7.44
N TYR A 38 -24.23 -0.10 -8.72
CA TYR A 38 -23.01 0.31 -9.43
C TYR A 38 -22.83 1.83 -9.44
N SER A 39 -23.92 2.57 -9.63
CA SER A 39 -23.94 4.03 -9.64
C SER A 39 -23.47 4.63 -8.31
N GLU A 40 -23.82 4.01 -7.18
CA GLU A 40 -23.37 4.46 -5.87
C GLU A 40 -21.88 4.19 -5.67
N CYS A 41 -21.41 3.01 -6.07
CA CYS A 41 -19.98 2.69 -6.05
C CYS A 41 -19.16 3.71 -6.86
N GLN A 42 -19.61 4.02 -8.08
CA GLN A 42 -18.96 5.01 -8.95
C GLN A 42 -18.98 6.41 -8.32
N ARG A 43 -20.11 6.82 -7.75
CA ARG A 43 -20.27 8.13 -7.10
C ARG A 43 -19.30 8.31 -5.94
N ILE A 44 -19.21 7.32 -5.04
CA ILE A 44 -18.30 7.37 -3.90
C ILE A 44 -16.84 7.29 -4.35
N GLY A 45 -16.52 6.41 -5.30
CA GLY A 45 -15.20 6.30 -5.90
C GLY A 45 -14.70 7.62 -6.49
N SER A 46 -15.52 8.26 -7.34
CA SER A 46 -15.22 9.57 -7.92
C SER A 46 -15.09 10.67 -6.87
N HIS A 47 -15.93 10.63 -5.83
CA HIS A 47 -15.86 11.59 -4.73
C HIS A 47 -14.53 11.46 -3.98
N GLY A 48 -14.07 10.25 -3.67
CA GLY A 48 -12.80 10.07 -2.98
C GLY A 48 -11.59 10.51 -3.80
N VAL A 49 -11.60 10.34 -5.12
CA VAL A 49 -10.57 10.94 -5.99
C VAL A 49 -10.60 12.47 -5.91
N THR A 50 -11.80 13.06 -5.96
CA THR A 50 -11.98 14.52 -5.84
C THR A 50 -11.51 15.06 -4.49
N GLN A 51 -11.67 14.29 -3.42
CA GLN A 51 -11.22 14.65 -2.06
C GLN A 51 -9.74 14.31 -1.79
N GLY A 52 -9.05 13.66 -2.73
CA GLY A 52 -7.66 13.20 -2.54
C GLY A 52 -7.51 12.08 -1.51
N TRP A 53 -8.57 11.29 -1.27
CA TRP A 53 -8.49 10.11 -0.39
C TRP A 53 -7.77 8.95 -1.04
N TRP A 54 -7.86 8.86 -2.37
CA TRP A 54 -7.18 7.86 -3.20
C TRP A 54 -6.94 8.41 -4.60
N ASP A 55 -5.90 7.90 -5.27
CA ASP A 55 -5.50 8.37 -6.61
C ASP A 55 -6.37 7.76 -7.72
N SER A 56 -6.86 6.54 -7.50
CA SER A 56 -7.72 5.82 -8.43
C SER A 56 -8.66 4.90 -7.67
N TYR A 57 -9.66 4.35 -8.36
CA TYR A 57 -10.56 3.39 -7.76
C TYR A 57 -11.11 2.40 -8.79
N SER A 58 -11.60 1.25 -8.32
CA SER A 58 -12.34 0.30 -9.14
C SER A 58 -13.56 -0.27 -8.43
N CYS A 59 -14.65 -0.41 -9.18
CA CYS A 59 -15.89 -1.03 -8.70
C CYS A 59 -15.99 -2.44 -9.27
N LYS A 60 -15.81 -3.46 -8.43
CA LYS A 60 -15.83 -4.88 -8.83
C LYS A 60 -17.13 -5.53 -8.37
N TRP A 61 -17.90 -6.10 -9.30
CA TRP A 61 -19.07 -6.90 -8.95
C TRP A 61 -18.65 -8.25 -8.36
N GLU A 62 -19.13 -8.56 -7.17
CA GLU A 62 -18.96 -9.86 -6.52
C GLU A 62 -20.29 -10.62 -6.55
N GLY A 63 -20.40 -11.55 -7.49
CA GLY A 63 -21.62 -12.32 -7.75
C GLY A 63 -22.05 -13.19 -6.57
N ARG A 64 -21.12 -13.63 -5.72
CA ARG A 64 -21.43 -14.44 -4.53
C ARG A 64 -22.26 -13.66 -3.51
N TYR A 65 -22.01 -12.35 -3.39
CA TYR A 65 -22.69 -11.49 -2.41
C TYR A 65 -23.72 -10.56 -3.05
N ARG A 66 -23.70 -10.40 -4.38
CA ARG A 66 -24.53 -9.45 -5.13
C ARG A 66 -24.30 -8.00 -4.71
N TYR A 67 -23.03 -7.64 -4.54
CA TYR A 67 -22.60 -6.28 -4.23
C TYR A 67 -21.43 -5.86 -5.13
N TYR A 68 -21.24 -4.56 -5.28
CA TYR A 68 -20.06 -3.92 -5.83
C TYR A 68 -19.08 -3.59 -4.70
N PHE A 69 -17.84 -4.04 -4.84
CA PHE A 69 -16.75 -3.77 -3.94
C PHE A 69 -15.91 -2.64 -4.52
N LEU A 70 -15.75 -1.56 -3.75
CA LEU A 70 -14.94 -0.41 -4.12
C LEU A 70 -13.51 -0.61 -3.61
N TYR A 71 -12.59 -0.76 -4.54
CA TYR A 71 -11.16 -0.81 -4.26
C TYR A 71 -10.50 0.52 -4.62
N ALA A 72 -9.55 0.98 -3.81
CA ALA A 72 -8.85 2.25 -3.97
C ALA A 72 -7.48 2.24 -3.29
#